data_AF-A0A7L4PZB5-F1
#
_entry.id   AF-A0A7L4PZB5-F1
#
_cell.length_a   1.000
_cell.length_b   1.000
_cell.length_c   1.000
_cell.angle_alpha   90.00
_cell.angle_beta   90.00
_cell.angle_gamma   90.00
#
_symmetry.space_group_name_H-M   'P 1'
#
loop_
_entity.id
_entity.type
_entity.pdbx_description
1 polymer ?
#
loop_
_entity_poly.entity_id
_entity_poly.type
_entity_poly.pdbx_seq_one_letter_code
_entity_poly.pdbx_strand_id
1 'polypeptide(L)' 'IATQRPDLVARLDPDVASVNVGNLIHAWTLELSELMGAAGINSIESLRGNRDRLRGYLLDEGIMKVLDIKPVGA' A
#
# COMPACT_ATOMS: atom_id res chain seq x y z
N ILE A 1 -10.38 19.24 -6.51
CA ILE A 1 -10.28 18.04 -7.38
C ILE A 1 -11.63 17.38 -7.68
N ALA A 2 -12.61 17.37 -6.77
CA ALA A 2 -13.97 16.84 -7.03
C ALA A 2 -15.06 17.94 -7.07
N THR A 3 -14.78 19.08 -7.70
CA THR A 3 -15.71 20.22 -7.79
C THR A 3 -15.82 20.68 -9.23
N GLN A 4 -17.00 21.16 -9.62
CA GLN A 4 -17.29 21.66 -10.96
C GLN A 4 -17.19 23.19 -11.06
N ARG A 5 -16.67 23.88 -10.03
CA ARG A 5 -16.54 25.33 -10.05
C ARG A 5 -15.50 25.76 -11.12
N PRO A 6 -15.85 26.62 -12.09
CA PRO A 6 -15.01 26.86 -13.27
C PRO A 6 -13.58 27.33 -12.97
N ASP A 7 -13.41 28.25 -12.01
CA ASP A 7 -12.11 28.77 -11.58
C ASP A 7 -11.19 27.69 -10.98
N LEU A 8 -11.79 26.66 -10.37
CA LEU A 8 -11.05 25.56 -9.75
C LEU A 8 -10.71 24.46 -10.75
N VAL A 9 -11.60 24.19 -11.72
CA VAL A 9 -11.35 23.23 -12.80
C VAL A 9 -10.25 23.72 -13.73
N ALA A 10 -10.22 25.02 -14.04
CA ALA A 10 -9.21 25.63 -14.90
C ALA A 10 -7.76 25.50 -14.38
N ARG A 11 -7.57 25.14 -13.11
CA ARG A 11 -6.25 24.88 -12.50
C ARG A 11 -5.73 23.48 -12.74
N LEU A 12 -6.57 22.56 -13.23
CA LEU A 12 -6.20 21.17 -13.47
C LEU A 12 -5.59 21.04 -14.86
N ASP A 13 -4.45 20.37 -14.93
CA ASP A 13 -3.81 19.94 -16.18
C ASP A 13 -3.92 18.42 -16.27
N PRO A 14 -4.88 17.87 -17.04
CA PRO A 14 -5.09 16.43 -17.14
C PRO A 14 -3.91 15.69 -17.76
N ASP A 15 -3.17 16.32 -18.66
CA ASP A 15 -2.05 15.68 -19.35
C ASP A 15 -0.90 15.46 -18.36
N VAL A 16 -0.53 16.50 -17.60
CA VAL A 16 0.48 16.39 -16.53
C VAL A 16 0.00 15.45 -15.41
N ALA A 17 -1.27 15.56 -15.00
CA ALA A 17 -1.82 14.71 -13.94
C ALA A 17 -1.83 13.23 -14.32
N SER A 18 -2.10 12.90 -15.59
CA SER A 18 -2.09 11.53 -16.07
C SER A 18 -0.70 10.90 -15.98
N VAL A 19 0.35 11.66 -16.33
CA VAL A 19 1.75 11.25 -16.18
C VAL A 19 2.10 11.04 -14.71
N ASN A 20 1.69 11.96 -13.83
CA ASN A 20 1.96 11.83 -12.40
C ASN A 20 1.29 10.59 -11.77
N VAL A 21 0.04 10.30 -12.15
CA VAL A 21 -0.65 9.08 -11.68
C VAL A 21 0.02 7.82 -12.24
N GLY A 22 0.43 7.82 -13.51
CA GLY A 22 1.20 6.72 -14.10
C GLY A 22 2.50 6.46 -13.36
N ASN A 23 3.26 7.52 -13.06
CA ASN A 23 4.50 7.44 -12.29
C ASN A 23 4.26 6.92 -10.87
N LEU A 24 3.19 7.35 -10.21
CA LEU A 24 2.83 6.87 -8.87
C LEU A 24 2.56 5.36 -8.86
N ILE A 25 1.72 4.88 -9.79
CA ILE A 25 1.41 3.45 -9.90
C ILE A 25 2.68 2.64 -10.21
N HIS A 26 3.53 3.15 -11.09
CA HIS A 26 4.80 2.52 -11.43
C HIS A 26 5.74 2.42 -10.22
N ALA A 27 5.94 3.53 -9.50
CA ALA A 27 6.79 3.57 -8.31
C ALA A 27 6.29 2.60 -7.22
N TRP A 28 4.99 2.59 -6.93
CA TRP A 28 4.41 1.64 -5.98
C TRP A 28 4.55 0.19 -6.42
N THR A 29 4.45 -0.08 -7.72
CA THR A 29 4.65 -1.44 -8.26
C THR A 29 6.08 -1.91 -8.01
N LEU A 30 7.07 -1.04 -8.21
CA LEU A 30 8.48 -1.34 -7.93
C LEU A 30 8.71 -1.57 -6.43
N GLU A 31 8.26 -0.65 -5.59
CA GLU A 31 8.42 -0.74 -4.12
C GLU A 31 7.78 -2.01 -3.55
N LEU A 32 6.55 -2.33 -3.97
CA LEU A 32 5.89 -3.58 -3.57
C LEU A 32 6.66 -4.81 -4.04
N SER A 33 7.23 -4.77 -5.25
CA SER A 33 8.04 -5.88 -5.78
C SER A 33 9.33 -6.06 -4.97
N GLU A 34 9.98 -4.98 -4.56
CA GLU A 34 11.16 -5.01 -3.69
C GLU A 34 10.84 -5.57 -2.30
N LEU A 35 9.76 -5.11 -1.68
CA LEU A 35 9.29 -5.63 -0.38
C LEU A 35 8.94 -7.12 -0.46
N MET A 36 8.26 -7.54 -1.52
CA MET A 36 7.95 -8.96 -1.76
C MET A 36 9.23 -9.78 -1.96
N GLY A 37 10.18 -9.28 -2.75
CA GLY A 37 11.49 -9.92 -2.96
C GLY A 37 12.26 -10.09 -1.65
N ALA A 38 12.34 -9.05 -0.82
CA ALA A 38 12.97 -9.10 0.49
C ALA A 38 12.29 -10.08 1.45
N ALA A 39 10.97 -10.26 1.33
CA ALA A 39 10.20 -11.24 2.11
C ALA A 39 10.27 -12.68 1.56
N GLY A 40 10.91 -12.90 0.41
CA GLY A 40 10.98 -14.19 -0.28
C GLY A 40 9.65 -14.60 -0.92
N ILE A 41 8.83 -13.63 -1.33
CA ILE A 41 7.49 -13.83 -1.92
C ILE A 41 7.58 -13.55 -3.41
N ASN A 42 7.11 -14.49 -4.24
CA ASN A 42 7.19 -14.41 -5.70
C ASN A 42 5.85 -14.14 -6.40
N SER A 43 4.75 -14.00 -5.65
CA SER A 43 3.43 -13.67 -6.21
C SER A 43 2.58 -12.85 -5.24
N ILE A 44 1.72 -11.98 -5.79
CA ILE A 44 0.81 -11.15 -5.00
C ILE A 44 -0.19 -12.05 -4.24
N GLU A 45 -0.59 -13.16 -4.84
CA GLU A 45 -1.48 -14.16 -4.24
C GLU A 45 -0.89 -14.73 -2.95
N SER A 46 0.43 -14.90 -2.89
CA SER A 46 1.14 -15.41 -1.72
C SER A 46 1.27 -14.38 -0.59
N LEU A 47 1.20 -13.09 -0.93
CA LEU A 47 1.16 -11.98 0.03
C LEU A 47 -0.26 -11.74 0.56
N ARG A 48 -1.26 -11.80 -0.32
CA ARG A 48 -2.64 -11.42 -0.02
C ARG A 48 -3.24 -12.32 1.05
N GLY A 49 -3.56 -11.72 2.20
CA GLY A 49 -4.17 -12.43 3.34
C GLY A 49 -3.17 -13.22 4.18
N ASN A 50 -1.88 -13.14 3.88
CA ASN A 50 -0.83 -13.84 4.62
C ASN A 50 -0.48 -13.08 5.92
N ARG A 51 -1.28 -13.30 6.97
CA ARG A 51 -1.13 -12.66 8.28
C ARG A 51 0.12 -13.10 9.04
N ASP A 52 0.66 -14.29 8.72
CA ASP A 52 1.94 -14.77 9.25
C ASP A 52 3.12 -13.88 8.90
N ARG A 53 2.98 -12.98 7.92
CA ARG A 53 4.00 -11.97 7.57
C ARG A 53 3.84 -10.66 8.34
N LEU A 54 2.72 -10.44 9.01
CA LEU A 54 2.47 -9.24 9.81
C LEU A 54 3.01 -9.43 11.23
N ARG A 55 3.47 -8.33 11.84
CA ARG A 55 3.92 -8.32 13.23
C ARG A 55 3.27 -7.16 13.98
N GLY A 56 2.70 -7.45 15.14
CA GLY A 56 2.10 -6.47 16.03
C GLY A 56 3.16 -5.67 16.76
N TYR A 57 3.14 -4.35 16.56
CA TYR A 57 3.95 -3.39 17.31
C TYR A 57 3.01 -2.51 18.14
N LEU A 58 3.25 -2.44 19.46
CA LEU A 58 2.39 -1.69 20.40
C LEU A 58 0.91 -2.12 20.39
N LEU A 59 0.65 -3.40 20.16
CA LEU A 59 -0.69 -4.00 20.27
C LEU A 59 -0.77 -4.88 21.52
N ASP A 60 -1.90 -4.86 22.22
CA ASP A 60 -2.15 -5.80 23.30
C ASP A 60 -2.42 -7.22 22.75
N GLU A 61 -2.29 -8.21 23.63
CA GLU A 61 -2.46 -9.62 23.28
C GLU A 61 -3.86 -9.94 22.74
N GLY A 62 -4.90 -9.25 23.24
CA GLY A 62 -6.27 -9.45 22.80
C GLY A 62 -6.46 -9.05 21.34
N ILE A 63 -5.97 -7.87 20.95
CA ILE A 63 -6.01 -7.40 19.56
C ILE A 63 -5.19 -8.32 18.65
N MET A 64 -3.98 -8.71 19.04
CA MET A 64 -3.14 -9.60 18.22
C MET A 64 -3.81 -10.98 18.01
N LYS A 65 -4.49 -11.51 19.03
CA LYS A 65 -5.24 -12.76 18.93
C LYS A 65 -6.44 -12.64 17.98
N VAL A 66 -7.17 -11.53 18.01
CA VAL A 66 -8.30 -11.28 17.08
C VAL A 66 -7.79 -11.11 15.65
N LEU A 67 -6.67 -10.42 15.47
CA LEU A 67 -6.06 -10.21 14.16
C LEU A 67 -5.30 -11.44 13.64
N ASP A 68 -5.01 -12.43 14.48
CA ASP A 68 -4.20 -13.62 14.17
C ASP A 68 -2.79 -13.25 13.66
N ILE A 69 -2.07 -12.46 14.46
CA ILE A 69 -0.71 -12.00 14.17
C ILE A 69 0.22 -12.17 15.38
N LYS A 70 1.53 -12.24 15.12
CA LYS A 70 2.59 -12.41 16.14
C LYS A 70 3.18 -11.06 16.58
N PRO A 71 3.72 -10.92 17.81
CA PRO A 71 4.41 -9.69 18.21
C PRO A 71 5.74 -9.52 17.47
N VAL A 72 6.23 -8.29 17.36
CA VAL A 72 7.59 -8.02 16.87
C VAL A 72 8.63 -8.73 17.74
N GLY A 73 9.63 -9.37 17.11
CA GLY A 73 10.73 -10.06 17.79
C GLY A 73 10.50 -11.54 18.13
N ALA A 74 9.31 -12.07 17.83
CA ALA A 74 8.97 -13.49 17.95
C ALA A 74 9.22 -14.28 16.65
#